data_AF-A0A929KJP4-F1
#
_entry.id   AF-A0A929KJP4-F1
#
_cell.length_a   1.000
_cell.length_b   1.000
_cell.length_c   1.000
_cell.angle_alpha   90.00
_cell.angle_beta   90.00
_cell.angle_gamma   90.00
#
_symmetry.space_group_name_H-M   'P 1'
#
loop_
_entity.id
_entity.type
_entity.pdbx_description
1 polymer ?
#
loop_
_entity_poly.entity_id
_entity_poly.type
_entity_poly.pdbx_seq_one_letter_code
_entity_poly.pdbx_strand_id
1 'polypeptide(L)'
;MKAFCCECSVWRGFDTLEAFNFERTSTRVFMGGLVTYRKNVKSAIRYKLTFTENWHLIDVSLDSPDDPSKHIMISKNKAGNWYNEYKHRLSELDGCEFVDLPFSPSTKSIPHLADDLTDRVIKVARFNTDEFRFESNSYIYTVEDSTKLKAYCIETGKTDYLLRENDGHFYNIPNHFKTLYFEKHGR
;
A
#
# COMPACT_ATOMS: atom_id res chain seq x y z
N MET A 1 -15.45 7.20 -17.84
CA MET A 1 -15.60 7.44 -16.39
C MET A 1 -14.75 8.65 -16.07
N LYS A 2 -15.27 9.71 -15.43
CA LYS A 2 -14.44 10.87 -15.06
C LYS A 2 -13.83 10.62 -13.69
N ALA A 3 -12.52 10.76 -13.57
CA ALA A 3 -11.85 10.80 -12.27
C ALA A 3 -12.21 12.12 -11.56
N PHE A 4 -12.45 12.05 -10.25
CA PHE A 4 -12.75 13.22 -9.43
C PHE A 4 -11.51 13.74 -8.70
N CYS A 5 -10.55 12.86 -8.44
CA CYS A 5 -9.26 13.18 -7.86
C CYS A 5 -8.19 12.28 -8.47
N CYS A 6 -7.07 12.89 -8.87
CA CYS A 6 -5.85 12.20 -9.28
C CYS A 6 -4.67 12.78 -8.51
N GLU A 7 -3.80 11.93 -7.98
CA GLU A 7 -2.53 12.35 -7.37
C GLU A 7 -1.39 11.56 -7.98
N CYS A 8 -0.30 12.26 -8.27
CA CYS A 8 0.93 11.69 -8.77
C CYS A 8 2.03 12.06 -7.77
N SER A 9 2.85 11.09 -7.39
CA SER A 9 3.96 11.34 -6.46
C SER A 9 5.18 10.55 -6.86
N VAL A 10 6.35 11.11 -6.59
CA VAL A 10 7.62 10.39 -6.69
C VAL A 10 8.28 10.38 -5.33
N TRP A 11 8.50 9.20 -4.76
CA TRP A 11 9.20 9.02 -3.49
C TRP A 11 10.53 8.34 -3.71
N ARG A 12 11.56 8.84 -3.01
CA ARG A 12 12.87 8.22 -2.94
C ARG A 12 13.08 7.62 -1.56
N GLY A 13 13.17 6.29 -1.51
CA GLY A 13 13.66 5.58 -0.34
C GLY A 13 15.19 5.54 -0.29
N PHE A 14 15.75 4.84 0.71
CA PHE A 14 17.20 4.64 0.81
C PHE A 14 17.77 3.97 -0.46
N ASP A 15 17.18 2.84 -0.86
CA ASP A 15 17.56 2.07 -2.06
C ASP A 15 16.43 1.98 -3.10
N THR A 16 15.35 2.74 -2.93
CA THR A 16 14.17 2.67 -3.81
C THR A 16 13.81 4.01 -4.43
N LEU A 17 13.17 3.94 -5.59
CA LEU A 17 12.47 5.07 -6.21
C LEU A 17 11.11 4.57 -6.69
N GLU A 18 10.06 5.21 -6.21
CA GLU A 18 8.67 4.92 -6.55
C GLU A 18 8.09 6.06 -7.37
N ALA A 19 7.50 5.71 -8.51
CA ALA A 19 6.55 6.57 -9.21
C ALA A 19 5.14 6.06 -8.92
N PHE A 20 4.37 6.84 -8.17
CA PHE A 20 3.07 6.50 -7.63
C PHE A 20 1.96 7.30 -8.32
N ASN A 21 0.84 6.62 -8.56
CA ASN A 21 -0.40 7.23 -9.02
C ASN A 21 -1.57 6.77 -8.16
N PHE A 22 -2.46 7.72 -7.89
CA PHE A 22 -3.73 7.54 -7.22
C PHE A 22 -4.83 8.11 -8.10
N GLU A 23 -5.93 7.38 -8.25
CA GLU A 23 -7.13 7.83 -8.95
C GLU A 23 -8.37 7.43 -8.16
N ARG A 24 -9.29 8.37 -7.96
CA ARG A 24 -10.62 8.10 -7.39
C ARG A 24 -11.71 8.42 -8.40
N THR A 25 -12.55 7.43 -8.64
CA THR A 25 -13.81 7.56 -9.39
C THR A 25 -15.00 7.55 -8.43
N SER A 26 -16.22 7.61 -8.95
CA SER A 26 -17.44 7.52 -8.14
C SER A 26 -17.67 6.12 -7.56
N THR A 27 -16.99 5.09 -8.06
CA THR A 27 -17.25 3.69 -7.68
C THR A 27 -16.01 2.92 -7.21
N ARG A 28 -14.82 3.45 -7.50
CA ARG A 28 -13.55 2.76 -7.24
C ARG A 28 -12.44 3.73 -6.88
N VAL A 29 -11.49 3.22 -6.13
CA VAL A 29 -10.19 3.86 -5.91
C VAL A 29 -9.13 2.95 -6.50
N PHE A 30 -8.21 3.53 -7.27
CA PHE A 30 -7.07 2.85 -7.85
C PHE A 30 -5.80 3.47 -7.28
N MET A 31 -4.90 2.62 -6.84
CA MET A 31 -3.55 3.01 -6.44
C MET A 31 -2.58 2.12 -7.19
N GLY A 32 -1.47 2.66 -7.64
CA GLY A 32 -0.46 1.85 -8.30
C GLY A 32 0.85 2.58 -8.40
N GLY A 33 1.90 1.83 -8.61
CA GLY A 33 3.21 2.41 -8.76
C GLY A 33 4.19 1.47 -9.44
N LEU A 34 5.28 2.08 -9.89
CA LEU A 34 6.48 1.38 -10.31
C LEU A 34 7.56 1.71 -9.30
N VAL A 35 8.08 0.68 -8.64
CA VAL A 35 9.12 0.80 -7.63
C VAL A 35 10.37 0.16 -8.18
N THR A 36 11.39 0.97 -8.43
CA THR A 36 12.74 0.46 -8.70
C THR A 36 13.48 0.33 -7.39
N TYR A 37 14.22 -0.75 -7.20
CA TYR A 37 15.06 -0.93 -6.02
C TYR A 37 16.44 -1.47 -6.41
N ARG A 38 17.45 -1.10 -5.62
CA ARG A 38 18.84 -1.54 -5.80
C ARG A 38 19.26 -2.43 -4.64
N LYS A 39 18.85 -3.70 -4.67
CA LYS A 39 19.41 -4.73 -3.76
C LYS A 39 20.22 -5.71 -4.62
N ASN A 40 21.52 -5.48 -4.74
CA ASN A 40 22.51 -6.27 -5.51
C ASN A 40 22.30 -6.39 -7.03
N VAL A 41 21.07 -6.28 -7.53
CA VAL A 41 20.69 -6.19 -8.95
C VAL A 41 19.63 -5.08 -9.06
N LYS A 42 19.61 -4.34 -10.18
CA LYS A 42 18.50 -3.41 -10.46
C LYS A 42 17.28 -4.25 -10.77
N SER A 43 16.24 -4.11 -9.97
CA SER A 43 14.95 -4.76 -10.21
C SER A 43 13.83 -3.77 -10.01
N ALA A 44 12.73 -3.99 -10.71
CA ALA A 44 11.51 -3.23 -10.56
C ALA A 44 10.35 -4.11 -10.12
N ILE A 45 9.45 -3.54 -9.33
CA ILE A 45 8.13 -4.10 -9.04
C ILE A 45 7.09 -3.08 -9.47
N ARG A 46 6.20 -3.49 -10.35
CA ARG A 46 4.98 -2.78 -10.66
C ARG A 46 3.88 -3.35 -9.77
N TYR A 47 3.04 -2.48 -9.23
CA TYR A 47 1.89 -2.90 -8.46
C TYR A 47 0.65 -2.08 -8.81
N LYS A 48 -0.51 -2.70 -8.62
CA LYS A 48 -1.83 -2.08 -8.72
C LYS A 48 -2.74 -2.63 -7.63
N LEU A 49 -3.38 -1.71 -6.91
CA LEU A 49 -4.35 -1.96 -5.86
C LEU A 49 -5.68 -1.36 -6.30
N THR A 50 -6.76 -2.12 -6.11
CA THR A 50 -8.12 -1.68 -6.43
C THR A 50 -8.98 -1.78 -5.19
N PHE A 51 -9.64 -0.68 -4.84
CA PHE A 51 -10.56 -0.60 -3.72
C PHE A 51 -11.96 -0.21 -4.17
N THR A 52 -12.95 -0.49 -3.33
CA THR A 52 -14.27 0.13 -3.43
C THR A 52 -14.19 1.64 -3.18
N GLU A 53 -15.29 2.36 -3.44
CA GLU A 53 -15.44 3.77 -3.05
C GLU A 53 -15.30 4.05 -1.55
N ASN A 54 -15.48 3.01 -0.72
CA ASN A 54 -15.36 3.00 0.74
C ASN A 54 -14.04 2.34 1.20
N TRP A 55 -13.01 2.33 0.35
CA TRP A 55 -11.66 1.86 0.70
C TRP A 55 -11.53 0.40 1.13
N HIS A 56 -12.50 -0.47 0.79
CA HIS A 56 -12.31 -1.90 0.94
C HIS A 56 -11.43 -2.43 -0.20
N LEU A 57 -10.28 -3.00 0.13
CA LEU A 57 -9.36 -3.58 -0.84
C LEU A 57 -9.98 -4.83 -1.49
N ILE A 58 -10.08 -4.83 -2.82
CA ILE A 58 -10.68 -5.91 -3.61
C ILE A 58 -9.62 -6.67 -4.38
N ASP A 59 -8.69 -6.00 -5.05
CA ASP A 59 -7.70 -6.63 -5.92
C ASP A 59 -6.30 -6.07 -5.68
N VAL A 60 -5.31 -6.95 -5.72
CA VAL A 60 -3.90 -6.64 -5.61
C VAL A 60 -3.18 -7.37 -6.73
N SER A 61 -2.42 -6.64 -7.54
CA SER A 61 -1.57 -7.19 -8.58
C SER A 61 -0.16 -6.67 -8.40
N LEU A 62 0.81 -7.56 -8.43
CA LEU A 62 2.23 -7.26 -8.45
C LEU A 62 2.89 -8.03 -9.57
N ASP A 63 3.80 -7.40 -10.28
CA ASP A 63 4.63 -8.05 -11.28
C ASP A 63 6.02 -7.43 -11.33
N SER A 64 7.01 -8.23 -11.70
CA SER A 64 8.36 -7.77 -12.01
C SER A 64 8.49 -7.55 -13.51
N PRO A 65 8.66 -6.31 -14.01
CA PRO A 65 8.89 -6.05 -15.42
C PRO A 65 10.14 -6.77 -15.98
N ASP A 66 11.11 -7.04 -15.09
CA ASP A 66 12.37 -7.70 -15.43
C ASP A 66 12.28 -9.24 -15.39
N ASP A 67 11.21 -9.80 -14.82
CA ASP A 67 11.05 -11.24 -14.61
C ASP A 67 9.57 -11.65 -14.69
N PRO A 68 9.10 -12.14 -15.86
CA PRO A 68 7.71 -12.55 -16.05
C PRO A 68 7.25 -13.70 -15.14
N SER A 69 8.18 -14.47 -14.57
CA SER A 69 7.82 -15.54 -13.63
C SER A 69 7.37 -14.99 -12.27
N LYS A 70 7.76 -13.75 -11.94
CA LYS A 70 7.40 -13.06 -10.72
C LYS A 70 6.16 -12.22 -10.94
N HIS A 71 5.00 -12.85 -10.78
CA HIS A 71 3.71 -12.17 -10.74
C HIS A 71 2.85 -12.73 -9.61
N ILE A 72 2.06 -11.87 -8.98
CA ILE A 72 1.05 -12.23 -7.99
C ILE A 72 -0.22 -11.48 -8.34
N MET A 73 -1.34 -12.19 -8.36
CA MET A 73 -2.66 -11.57 -8.42
C MET A 73 -3.55 -12.19 -7.34
N ILE A 74 -3.90 -11.39 -6.35
CA ILE A 74 -4.84 -11.81 -5.30
C ILE A 74 -6.07 -10.92 -5.31
N SER A 75 -7.22 -11.54 -5.06
CA SER A 75 -8.52 -10.87 -5.02
C SER A 75 -9.32 -11.31 -3.80
N LYS A 76 -10.15 -10.41 -3.28
CA LYS A 76 -11.01 -10.63 -2.14
C LYS A 76 -12.43 -10.87 -2.61
N ASN A 77 -13.05 -11.96 -2.17
CA ASN A 77 -14.45 -12.22 -2.47
C ASN A 77 -15.39 -11.37 -1.58
N LYS A 78 -16.71 -11.47 -1.81
CA LYS A 78 -17.71 -10.74 -1.02
C LYS A 78 -17.75 -11.12 0.47
N ALA A 79 -17.23 -12.29 0.82
CA ALA A 79 -17.13 -12.75 2.21
C ALA A 79 -15.83 -12.30 2.90
N GLY A 80 -14.96 -11.57 2.21
CA GLY A 80 -13.70 -11.08 2.77
C GLY A 80 -12.51 -12.04 2.64
N ASN A 81 -12.70 -13.20 2.00
CA ASN A 81 -11.66 -14.21 1.85
C ASN A 81 -10.79 -13.91 0.62
N TRP A 82 -9.47 -14.14 0.74
CA TRP A 82 -8.49 -13.93 -0.30
C TRP A 82 -8.28 -15.16 -1.18
N TYR A 83 -8.11 -14.95 -2.47
CA TYR A 83 -7.84 -15.97 -3.47
C TYR A 83 -6.77 -15.52 -4.45
N ASN A 84 -5.93 -16.44 -4.91
CA ASN A 84 -4.97 -16.18 -5.99
C ASN A 84 -5.61 -16.29 -7.38
N GLU A 85 -4.81 -16.09 -8.43
CA GLU A 85 -5.22 -16.18 -9.84
C GLU A 85 -5.78 -17.55 -10.23
N TYR A 86 -5.38 -18.61 -9.53
CA TYR A 86 -5.87 -19.98 -9.73
C TYR A 86 -7.12 -20.30 -8.90
N LYS A 87 -7.71 -19.31 -8.22
CA LYS A 87 -8.87 -19.43 -7.32
C LYS A 87 -8.62 -20.33 -6.11
N HIS A 88 -7.36 -20.51 -5.72
CA HIS A 88 -7.02 -21.14 -4.45
C HIS A 88 -7.15 -20.12 -3.33
N ARG A 89 -7.80 -20.52 -2.24
CA ARG A 89 -7.94 -19.67 -1.05
C ARG A 89 -6.59 -19.51 -0.35
N LEU A 90 -6.29 -18.28 0.06
CA LEU A 90 -5.10 -17.91 0.83
C LEU A 90 -5.50 -17.69 2.30
N SER A 91 -5.62 -18.78 3.06
CA SER A 91 -6.07 -18.73 4.46
C SER A 91 -5.12 -17.96 5.38
N GLU A 92 -3.84 -17.89 5.02
CA GLU A 92 -2.83 -17.09 5.70
C GLU A 92 -3.15 -15.59 5.69
N LEU A 93 -3.97 -15.13 4.73
CA LEU A 93 -4.41 -13.74 4.62
C LEU A 93 -5.81 -13.50 5.22
N ASP A 94 -6.41 -14.51 5.88
CA ASP A 94 -7.73 -14.36 6.48
C ASP A 94 -7.74 -13.18 7.47
N GLY A 95 -8.70 -12.27 7.31
CA GLY A 95 -8.83 -11.06 8.11
C GLY A 95 -7.94 -9.88 7.67
N CYS A 96 -7.04 -10.05 6.70
CA CYS A 96 -6.26 -8.92 6.16
C CYS A 96 -7.18 -7.93 5.45
N GLU A 97 -7.22 -6.69 5.92
CA GLU A 97 -8.05 -5.61 5.38
C GLU A 97 -7.34 -4.85 4.26
N PHE A 98 -6.04 -4.58 4.45
CA PHE A 98 -5.19 -3.79 3.57
C PHE A 98 -3.95 -4.57 3.12
N VAL A 99 -3.13 -3.93 2.29
CA VAL A 99 -1.82 -4.43 1.86
C VAL A 99 -0.72 -3.52 2.39
N ASP A 100 0.41 -4.09 2.77
CA ASP A 100 1.62 -3.36 3.19
C ASP A 100 2.78 -3.73 2.26
N LEU A 101 3.17 -2.79 1.42
CA LEU A 101 4.33 -2.93 0.55
C LEU A 101 5.52 -2.24 1.22
N PRO A 102 6.55 -2.98 1.67
CA PRO A 102 7.63 -2.40 2.48
C PRO A 102 8.44 -1.32 1.77
N PHE A 103 8.37 -1.29 0.44
CA PHE A 103 9.06 -0.36 -0.43
C PHE A 103 8.20 0.84 -0.88
N SER A 104 6.94 0.95 -0.42
CA SER A 104 6.02 2.03 -0.78
C SER A 104 5.37 2.66 0.46
N PRO A 105 5.69 3.92 0.82
CA PRO A 105 5.09 4.60 1.96
C PRO A 105 3.58 4.84 1.77
N SER A 106 3.10 4.88 0.51
CA SER A 106 1.68 5.07 0.21
C SER A 106 0.80 3.99 0.85
N THR A 107 1.27 2.73 0.84
CA THR A 107 0.47 1.58 1.30
C THR A 107 0.26 1.56 2.81
N LYS A 108 1.22 2.09 3.58
CA LYS A 108 1.07 2.27 5.04
C LYS A 108 0.11 3.39 5.44
N SER A 109 -0.18 4.30 4.52
CA SER A 109 -1.10 5.41 4.76
C SER A 109 -2.56 5.03 4.51
N ILE A 110 -2.81 3.94 3.77
CA ILE A 110 -4.16 3.55 3.31
C ILE A 110 -5.14 3.33 4.46
N PRO A 111 -4.79 2.63 5.56
CA PRO A 111 -5.74 2.39 6.63
C PRO A 111 -6.35 3.69 7.16
N HIS A 112 -5.56 4.78 7.20
CA HIS A 112 -6.01 6.09 7.65
C HIS A 112 -7.00 6.79 6.74
N LEU A 113 -7.05 6.40 5.48
CA LEU A 113 -7.98 6.95 4.50
C LEU A 113 -9.33 6.22 4.52
N ALA A 114 -9.34 5.00 5.06
CA ALA A 114 -10.47 4.08 5.01
C ALA A 114 -11.40 4.19 6.22
N ASP A 115 -10.84 4.31 7.42
CA ASP A 115 -11.58 4.22 8.68
C ASP A 115 -11.02 5.16 9.75
N ASP A 116 -11.81 5.34 10.81
CA ASP A 116 -11.29 5.76 12.10
C ASP A 116 -10.38 4.65 12.65
N LEU A 117 -9.10 4.97 12.83
CA LEU A 117 -8.08 4.00 13.25
C LEU A 117 -7.99 3.83 14.77
N THR A 118 -8.81 4.56 15.52
CA THR A 118 -8.68 4.61 16.98
C THR A 118 -8.88 3.23 17.62
N ASP A 119 -7.84 2.78 18.33
CA ASP A 119 -7.83 1.62 19.24
C ASP A 119 -8.21 0.26 18.64
N ARG A 120 -7.94 0.03 17.34
CA ARG A 120 -8.12 -1.29 16.71
C ARG A 120 -6.84 -1.88 16.15
N VAL A 121 -6.74 -3.21 16.23
CA VAL A 121 -5.72 -4.00 15.52
C VAL A 121 -6.16 -4.16 14.07
N ILE A 122 -5.30 -3.75 13.14
CA ILE A 122 -5.53 -3.86 11.69
C ILE A 122 -4.59 -4.91 11.15
N LYS A 123 -5.18 -5.93 10.53
CA LYS A 123 -4.42 -6.99 9.87
C LYS A 123 -4.18 -6.60 8.42
N VAL A 124 -2.94 -6.73 7.95
CA VAL A 124 -2.53 -6.37 6.58
C VAL A 124 -1.81 -7.53 5.91
N ALA A 125 -2.00 -7.66 4.62
CA ALA A 125 -1.22 -8.55 3.77
C ALA A 125 0.12 -7.86 3.46
N ARG A 126 1.18 -8.21 4.19
CA ARG A 126 2.51 -7.65 3.99
C ARG A 126 3.23 -8.41 2.90
N PHE A 127 3.78 -7.70 1.92
CA PHE A 127 4.53 -8.31 0.84
C PHE A 127 5.98 -8.58 1.23
N ASN A 128 6.40 -9.84 1.14
CA ASN A 128 7.79 -10.24 1.26
C ASN A 128 8.45 -10.22 -0.12
N THR A 129 9.39 -9.28 -0.32
CA THR A 129 10.07 -9.08 -1.60
C THR A 129 11.06 -10.21 -1.95
N ASP A 130 11.69 -10.81 -0.95
CA ASP A 130 12.71 -11.85 -1.16
C ASP A 130 12.03 -13.19 -1.57
N GLU A 131 10.89 -13.50 -0.95
CA GLU A 131 10.13 -14.73 -1.22
C GLU A 131 9.02 -14.57 -2.26
N PHE A 132 8.76 -13.33 -2.69
CA PHE A 132 7.69 -12.97 -3.63
C PHE A 132 6.33 -13.58 -3.23
N ARG A 133 5.94 -13.37 -1.97
CA ARG A 133 4.66 -13.84 -1.41
C ARG A 133 4.13 -12.86 -0.38
N PHE A 134 2.85 -13.02 -0.03
CA PHE A 134 2.24 -12.30 1.07
C PHE A 134 2.32 -13.09 2.36
N GLU A 135 2.55 -12.37 3.45
CA GLU A 135 2.37 -12.84 4.81
C GLU A 135 1.40 -11.90 5.53
N SER A 136 0.96 -12.29 6.72
CA SER A 136 0.06 -11.45 7.49
C SER A 136 0.79 -10.80 8.66
N ASN A 137 0.62 -9.48 8.75
CA ASN A 137 1.07 -8.68 9.88
C ASN A 137 -0.10 -7.91 10.48
N SER A 138 0.06 -7.51 11.74
CA SER A 138 -0.94 -6.81 12.53
C SER A 138 -0.33 -5.51 13.02
N TYR A 139 -1.07 -4.43 12.81
CA TYR A 139 -0.65 -3.09 13.16
C TYR A 139 -1.67 -2.43 14.09
N ILE A 140 -1.16 -1.67 15.04
CA ILE A 140 -1.94 -0.70 15.79
C ILE A 140 -1.55 0.67 15.25
N TYR A 141 -2.55 1.43 14.83
CA TYR A 141 -2.37 2.79 14.36
C TYR A 141 -2.88 3.77 15.41
N THR A 142 -2.10 4.81 15.68
CA THR A 142 -2.46 5.86 16.64
C THR A 142 -2.31 7.22 15.96
N VAL A 143 -3.41 7.96 15.86
CA VAL A 143 -3.38 9.37 15.45
C VAL A 143 -2.77 10.16 16.63
N GLU A 144 -1.61 10.76 16.42
CA GLU A 144 -1.03 11.66 17.43
C GLU A 144 -1.56 13.10 17.22
N ASP A 145 -1.64 13.53 15.96
CA ASP A 145 -2.27 14.78 15.55
C ASP A 145 -2.70 14.73 14.06
N SER A 146 -3.18 15.84 13.50
CA SER A 146 -3.66 15.92 12.11
C SER A 146 -2.58 15.71 11.04
N THR A 147 -1.31 15.69 11.44
CA THR A 147 -0.14 15.54 10.58
C THR A 147 0.71 14.31 10.91
N LYS A 148 0.44 13.64 12.04
CA LYS A 148 1.30 12.57 12.56
C LYS A 148 0.50 11.34 12.94
N LEU A 149 0.88 10.23 12.32
CA LEU A 149 0.39 8.90 12.59
C LEU A 149 1.53 8.03 13.12
N LYS A 150 1.24 7.21 14.12
CA LYS A 150 2.15 6.17 14.61
C LYS A 150 1.62 4.79 14.24
N ALA A 151 2.42 3.98 13.55
CA ALA A 151 2.09 2.59 13.22
C ALA A 151 3.01 1.63 13.99
N TYR A 152 2.44 0.81 14.87
CA TYR A 152 3.16 -0.20 15.65
C TYR A 152 2.87 -1.60 15.08
N CYS A 153 3.89 -2.29 14.59
CA CYS A 153 3.79 -3.68 14.14
C CYS A 153 3.91 -4.63 15.34
N ILE A 154 2.86 -5.42 15.58
CA ILE A 154 2.79 -6.34 16.72
C ILE A 154 3.85 -7.43 16.60
N GLU A 155 4.03 -8.00 15.41
CA GLU A 155 4.92 -9.14 15.18
C GLU A 155 6.41 -8.79 15.33
N THR A 156 6.79 -7.56 14.98
CA THR A 156 8.21 -7.13 14.99
C THR A 156 8.56 -6.23 16.17
N GLY A 157 7.56 -5.69 16.87
CA GLY A 157 7.75 -4.65 17.88
C GLY A 157 8.23 -3.31 17.30
N LYS A 158 8.33 -3.17 15.97
CA LYS A 158 8.80 -1.95 15.31
C LYS A 158 7.69 -0.90 15.31
N THR A 159 8.08 0.34 15.61
CA THR A 159 7.23 1.52 15.43
C THR A 159 7.73 2.33 14.24
N ASP A 160 6.85 2.61 13.29
CA ASP A 160 7.07 3.62 12.25
C ASP A 160 6.24 4.87 12.59
N TYR A 161 6.85 6.04 12.42
CA TYR A 161 6.14 7.33 12.47
C TYR A 161 5.91 7.79 11.05
N LEU A 162 4.68 8.20 10.76
CA LEU A 162 4.21 8.65 9.47
C LEU A 162 3.86 10.13 9.58
N LEU A 163 4.42 10.96 8.71
CA LEU A 163 4.19 12.40 8.68
C LEU A 163 3.54 12.82 7.37
N ARG A 164 2.50 13.63 7.46
CA ARG A 164 1.88 14.27 6.31
C ARG A 164 2.73 15.48 5.93
N GLU A 165 3.49 15.36 4.84
CA GLU A 165 4.40 16.42 4.39
C GLU A 165 3.68 17.52 3.57
N ASN A 166 2.55 17.18 2.94
CA ASN A 166 1.86 18.03 1.97
C ASN A 166 0.34 18.03 2.21
N ASP A 167 -0.43 18.75 1.39
CA ASP A 167 -1.90 18.66 1.30
C ASP A 167 -2.40 17.38 0.60
N GLY A 168 -1.49 16.43 0.34
CA GLY A 168 -1.78 15.12 -0.22
C GLY A 168 -2.44 14.16 0.77
N HIS A 169 -3.06 13.10 0.26
CA HIS A 169 -3.75 12.13 1.10
C HIS A 169 -2.78 11.25 1.90
N PHE A 170 -1.59 10.99 1.35
CA PHE A 170 -0.65 10.00 1.86
C PHE A 170 0.37 10.60 2.82
N TYR A 171 0.70 9.84 3.86
CA TYR A 171 1.80 10.15 4.77
C TYR A 171 3.11 9.62 4.19
N ASN A 172 4.20 10.30 4.52
CA ASN A 172 5.56 9.85 4.29
C ASN A 172 6.12 9.20 5.57
N ILE A 173 7.13 8.35 5.46
CA ILE A 173 7.86 7.81 6.62
C ILE A 173 9.18 8.56 6.73
N PRO A 174 9.33 9.48 7.70
CA PRO A 174 10.54 10.29 7.81
C PRO A 174 11.78 9.42 7.94
N ASN A 175 12.88 9.88 7.36
CA ASN A 175 14.18 9.21 7.30
C ASN A 175 14.23 7.91 6.48
N HIS A 176 13.09 7.36 6.05
CA HIS A 176 13.05 6.20 5.17
C HIS A 176 12.74 6.59 3.74
N PHE A 177 11.88 7.59 3.54
CA PHE A 177 11.46 8.07 2.24
C PHE A 177 11.48 9.60 2.19
N LYS A 178 11.75 10.16 1.00
CA LYS A 178 11.70 11.58 0.70
C LYS A 178 10.82 11.81 -0.51
N THR A 179 9.83 12.70 -0.39
CA THR A 179 9.03 13.17 -1.52
C THR A 179 9.91 14.01 -2.45
N LEU A 180 10.03 13.61 -3.72
CA LEU A 180 10.76 14.33 -4.77
C LEU A 180 9.83 15.14 -5.67
N TYR A 181 8.61 14.63 -5.90
CA TYR A 181 7.59 15.25 -6.73
C TYR A 181 6.21 14.95 -6.14
N PHE A 182 5.31 15.94 -6.23
CA PHE A 182 3.92 15.80 -5.86
C PHE A 182 3.07 16.69 -6.77
N GLU A 183 2.01 16.12 -7.33
CA GLU A 183 1.02 16.85 -8.10
C GLU A 183 -0.38 16.27 -7.82
N LYS A 184 -1.35 17.17 -7.69
CA LYS A 184 -2.75 16.84 -7.42
C LYS A 184 -3.65 17.55 -8.42
N HIS A 185 -4.57 16.78 -9.00
CA HIS A 185 -5.60 17.28 -9.90
C HIS A 185 -6.98 16.88 -9.37
N GLY A 186 -7.92 17.82 -9.38
CA GLY A 186 -9.26 17.63 -8.80
C GLY A 186 -9.40 18.37 -7.47
N ARG A 187 -10.65 18.51 -7.01
CA ARG A 187 -11.02 19.20 -5.77
C ARG A 187 -11.50 18.20 -4.73
#